data_AF-S6UP75-F1
#
_entry.id   AF-S6UP75-F1
#
_cell.length_a   1.000
_cell.length_b   1.000
_cell.length_c   1.000
_cell.angle_alpha   90.00
_cell.angle_beta   90.00
_cell.angle_gamma   90.00
#
_symmetry.space_group_name_H-M   'P 1'
#
loop_
_entity.id
_entity.type
_entity.pdbx_description
1 polymer ?
#
loop_
_entity_poly.entity_id
_entity_poly.type
_entity_poly.pdbx_seq_one_letter_code
_entity_poly.pdbx_strand_id
1 'polypeptide(L)' 'MREFCEFRNLLPRGVKLAPEDVWERIAFVLSMKMQEPQFSGQTKERLSSREAAAFVSGVVKDAFSLWLNTHS' A
#
# COMPACT_ATOMS: atom_id res chain seq x y z
N MET A 1 -3.92 -4.36 -6.39
CA MET A 1 -3.62 -3.88 -7.75
C MET A 1 -2.95 -4.93 -8.63
N ARG A 2 -1.70 -5.34 -8.37
CA ARG A 2 -0.99 -6.35 -9.18
C ARG A 2 -1.81 -7.64 -9.37
N GLU A 3 -2.20 -8.26 -8.25
CA GLU A 3 -2.99 -9.49 -8.23
C GLU A 3 -4.31 -9.33 -9.01
N PHE A 4 -4.97 -8.17 -8.89
CA PHE A 4 -6.19 -7.86 -9.63
C PHE A 4 -5.95 -7.77 -11.15
N CYS A 5 -4.90 -7.07 -11.59
CA CYS A 5 -4.56 -6.97 -13.01
C CYS A 5 -4.17 -8.32 -13.61
N GLU A 6 -3.42 -9.14 -12.86
CA GLU A 6 -3.03 -10.49 -13.30
C GLU A 6 -4.26 -11.40 -13.41
N PHE A 7 -5.12 -11.42 -12.40
CA PHE A 7 -6.34 -12.23 -12.39
C PHE A 7 -7.31 -11.88 -13.53
N ARG A 8 -7.42 -10.58 -13.86
CA ARG A 8 -8.31 -10.07 -14.91
C ARG A 8 -7.64 -9.98 -16.29
N ASN A 9 -6.39 -10.44 -16.45
CA ASN A 9 -5.61 -10.34 -17.68
C ASN A 9 -5.52 -8.90 -18.25
N LEU A 10 -5.35 -7.90 -17.38
CA LEU A 10 -5.28 -6.49 -17.74
C LEU A 10 -3.87 -6.03 -18.13
N LEU A 11 -2.84 -6.84 -17.87
CA LEU A 11 -1.47 -6.51 -18.21
C LEU A 11 -1.12 -7.01 -19.62
N PRO A 12 -0.59 -6.15 -20.51
CA PRO A 12 -0.05 -6.59 -21.79
C PRO A 12 1.10 -7.59 -21.62
N ARG A 13 1.34 -8.40 -22.65
CA ARG A 13 2.42 -9.39 -22.63
C ARG A 13 3.78 -8.73 -22.38
N GLY A 14 4.49 -9.22 -21.37
CA GLY A 14 5.82 -8.72 -20.99
C GLY A 14 5.80 -7.47 -20.09
N VAL A 15 4.63 -6.92 -19.76
CA VAL A 15 4.50 -5.79 -18.85
C VAL A 15 4.30 -6.30 -17.42
N LYS A 16 5.07 -5.76 -16.48
CA LYS A 16 4.91 -5.99 -15.04
C LYS A 16 4.67 -4.65 -14.36
N LEU A 17 3.67 -4.60 -13.49
CA LEU A 17 3.42 -3.43 -12.66
C LEU A 17 4.55 -3.30 -11.62
N ALA A 18 5.15 -2.13 -11.49
CA ALA A 18 6.08 -1.77 -10.43
C ALA A 18 5.34 -0.99 -9.31
N PRO A 19 5.87 -0.93 -8.08
CA PRO A 19 5.28 -0.10 -7.03
C PRO A 19 5.13 1.36 -7.44
N GLU A 20 6.12 1.89 -8.16
CA GLU A 20 6.19 3.27 -8.61
C GLU A 20 5.03 3.61 -9.57
N ASP A 21 4.66 2.68 -10.45
CA ASP A 21 3.53 2.85 -11.38
C ASP A 21 2.20 3.09 -10.65
N VAL A 22 2.04 2.48 -9.47
CA VAL A 22 0.85 2.65 -8.64
C VAL A 22 1.00 3.91 -7.78
N TRP A 23 2.20 4.24 -7.34
CA TRP A 23 2.45 5.30 -6.36
C TRP A 23 2.58 6.70 -6.98
N GLU A 24 2.99 6.81 -8.25
CA GLU A 24 3.31 8.10 -8.89
C GLU A 24 2.14 9.10 -8.87
N ARG A 25 0.91 8.61 -9.00
CA ARG A 25 -0.28 9.46 -9.18
C ARG A 25 -1.27 9.41 -8.03
N ILE A 26 -0.95 8.74 -6.93
CA ILE A 26 -1.87 8.69 -5.80
C ILE A 26 -1.82 9.99 -5.00
N ALA A 27 -2.97 10.41 -4.51
CA ALA A 27 -3.11 11.40 -3.46
C ALA A 27 -3.75 10.70 -2.26
N PHE A 28 -3.12 10.80 -1.08
CA PHE A 28 -3.61 10.15 0.11
C PHE A 28 -3.28 10.94 1.38
N VAL A 29 -4.04 10.67 2.42
CA VAL A 29 -3.72 11.05 3.80
C VAL A 29 -3.68 9.76 4.61
N LEU A 30 -2.57 9.52 5.31
CA LEU A 30 -2.42 8.36 6.18
C LEU A 30 -2.34 8.82 7.63
N SER A 31 -3.27 8.36 8.45
CA SER A 31 -3.25 8.56 9.90
C SER A 31 -3.28 7.20 10.59
N MET A 32 -2.27 6.93 11.41
CA MET A 32 -2.15 5.71 12.18
C MET A 32 -1.94 6.05 13.65
N LYS A 33 -2.56 5.27 14.54
CA LYS A 33 -2.33 5.35 15.99
C LYS A 33 -1.61 4.08 16.44
N MET A 34 -0.60 4.24 17.29
CA MET A 34 0.24 3.17 17.83
C MET A 34 0.66 3.55 19.25
N GLN A 35 0.76 2.55 20.13
CA GLN A 35 1.08 2.78 21.54
C GLN A 35 2.56 3.15 21.76
N GLU A 36 3.49 2.48 21.07
CA GLU A 36 4.94 2.70 21.22
C GLU A 36 5.61 3.00 19.87
N PRO A 37 5.35 4.18 19.26
CA PRO A 37 5.93 4.52 17.97
C PRO A 37 7.42 4.84 18.08
N GLN A 38 8.21 4.18 17.25
CA GLN A 38 9.64 4.44 17.10
C GLN A 38 9.86 5.34 15.90
N PHE A 39 10.67 6.39 16.07
CA PHE A 39 10.99 7.33 15.01
C PHE A 39 12.50 7.41 14.80
N SER A 40 12.90 7.70 13.56
CA SER A 40 14.27 8.02 13.21
C SER A 40 14.57 9.49 13.49
N GLY A 41 15.70 9.75 14.14
CA GLY A 41 16.16 11.10 14.45
C GLY A 41 15.38 11.78 15.57
N GLN A 42 15.89 12.93 16.01
CA GLN A 42 15.31 13.68 17.11
C GLN A 42 13.99 14.38 16.73
N THR A 43 13.87 14.85 15.49
CA THR A 43 12.70 15.59 15.00
C THR A 43 11.47 14.70 14.75
N LYS A 44 11.63 13.37 14.84
CA LYS A 44 10.55 12.38 14.66
C LYS A 44 9.82 12.45 13.32
N GLU A 45 10.51 12.85 12.26
CA GLU A 45 9.92 13.05 10.92
C GLU A 45 9.62 11.73 10.19
N ARG A 46 10.31 10.64 10.55
CA ARG A 46 10.14 9.34 9.91
C ARG A 46 9.88 8.24 10.93
N LEU A 47 8.75 7.57 10.80
CA LEU A 47 8.44 6.37 11.59
C LEU A 47 9.36 5.20 11.17
N SER A 48 9.93 4.50 12.14
CA SER A 48 10.82 3.34 11.95
C SER A 48 10.28 2.03 12.54
N SER A 49 9.12 2.05 13.22
CA SER A 49 8.43 0.85 13.69
C SER A 49 8.10 -0.08 12.53
N ARG A 50 8.72 -1.27 12.50
CA ARG A 50 8.56 -2.25 11.40
C ARG A 50 7.14 -2.82 11.36
N GLU A 51 6.53 -2.96 12.52
CA GLU A 51 5.19 -3.51 12.72
C GLU A 51 4.13 -2.63 12.04
N ALA A 52 4.37 -1.31 11.97
CA ALA A 52 3.46 -0.38 11.32
C ALA A 52 3.32 -0.66 9.82
N ALA A 53 4.44 -0.93 9.13
CA ALA A 53 4.43 -1.22 7.70
C ALA A 53 3.66 -2.52 7.40
N ALA A 54 3.91 -3.58 8.19
CA ALA A 54 3.23 -4.86 8.02
C ALA A 54 1.72 -4.74 8.28
N PHE A 55 1.34 -4.05 9.37
CA PHE A 55 -0.05 -3.83 9.73
C PHE A 55 -0.83 -3.05 8.67
N VAL A 56 -0.32 -1.88 8.27
CA VAL A 56 -0.98 -1.03 7.27
C VAL A 56 -1.05 -1.75 5.92
N SER A 57 0.01 -2.46 5.51
CA SER A 57 0.01 -3.20 4.25
C SER A 57 -1.06 -4.29 4.20
N GLY A 58 -1.25 -5.05 5.29
CA GLY A 58 -2.30 -6.07 5.36
C GLY A 58 -3.70 -5.48 5.24
N VAL A 59 -4.00 -4.46 6.08
CA VAL A 59 -5.31 -3.79 6.08
C VAL A 59 -5.62 -3.17 4.72
N VAL A 60 -4.67 -2.45 4.12
CA VAL A 60 -4.87 -1.82 2.81
C VAL A 60 -5.02 -2.85 1.71
N LYS A 61 -4.22 -3.93 1.72
CA LYS A 61 -4.32 -5.01 0.72
C LYS A 61 -5.71 -5.63 0.73
N ASP A 62 -6.22 -6.02 1.89
CA ASP A 62 -7.51 -6.71 2.00
C ASP A 62 -8.67 -5.79 1.61
N ALA A 63 -8.71 -4.58 2.19
CA ALA A 63 -9.77 -3.61 1.90
C ALA A 63 -9.79 -3.19 0.42
N PHE A 64 -8.61 -2.92 -0.16
CA PHE A 64 -8.52 -2.52 -1.57
C PHE A 64 -8.84 -3.66 -2.51
N SER A 65 -8.46 -4.90 -2.17
CA SER A 65 -8.80 -6.08 -2.98
C SER A 65 -10.31 -6.33 -2.99
N LEU A 66 -10.97 -6.20 -1.83
CA LEU A 66 -12.43 -6.29 -1.75
C LEU A 66 -13.09 -5.20 -2.60
N TRP A 67 -12.64 -3.96 -2.47
CA TRP A 67 -13.20 -2.84 -3.24
C TRP A 67 -13.05 -3.06 -4.75
N LEU A 68 -11.85 -3.42 -5.23
CA LEU A 68 -11.59 -3.70 -6.64
C LEU A 68 -12.48 -4.81 -7.21
N ASN A 69 -12.74 -5.87 -6.45
CA ASN A 69 -13.57 -6.99 -6.92
C ASN A 69 -15.08 -6.70 -6.88
N THR A 70 -15.52 -5.70 -6.12
CA THR A 70 -16.93 -5.32 -5.97
C THR A 70 -17.34 -4.14 -6.84
N HIS A 71 -16.38 -3.43 -7.42
CA HIS A 71 -16.57 -2.22 -8.23
C HIS A 71 -15.88 -2.33 -9.60
N SER A 72 -15.86 -3.54 -10.16
CA SER A 72 -15.30 -3.85 -11.50
C SER A 72 -16.39 -4.13 -12.53
#